data_AF-A0A843J9F0-F1
#
_entry.id   AF-A0A843J9F0-F1
#
_cell.length_a   1.000
_cell.length_b   1.000
_cell.length_c   1.000
_cell.angle_alpha   90.00
_cell.angle_beta   90.00
_cell.angle_gamma   90.00
#
_symmetry.space_group_name_H-M   'P 1'
#
loop_
_entity.id
_entity.type
_entity.pdbx_description
1 polymer ?
#
loop_
_entity_poly.entity_id
_entity_poly.type
_entity_poly.pdbx_seq_one_letter_code
_entity_poly.pdbx_strand_id
1 'polypeptide(L)'
;MAGLQYTQVPSDTFEKLQLNAGILVDEFTPSTGVIGNILGATSGGINFASNPSFTDFGEDIDNVPNNMMELKHLQAFDPVMSGTFLTVTAEVAQMLVGAADIAGGDSTKVIPRQQLLTTDFTELWWIGDYSDKNTGATAGFIAIHLLNALNTTGFQIQSTKDGKGTMSFEFHGHYSIDAQDTVPFEIYVKAGMSGSETPSVRLNNNVITVVDETTAQLTATVVPAGSSVTWSSSNTAKATVSDGLVTGKDAGNCIITAAITVDGVTYNDTCTVIVTAS
;
A
#
# COMPACT_ATOMS: atom_id res chain seq x y z
N MET A 1 19.64 -29.80 22.48
CA MET A 1 18.17 -29.85 22.62
C MET A 1 17.59 -29.49 21.27
N ALA A 2 16.81 -30.37 20.64
CA ALA A 2 16.07 -30.01 19.43
C ALA A 2 15.01 -28.96 19.83
N GLY A 3 15.06 -27.78 19.21
CA GLY A 3 14.09 -26.71 19.48
C GLY A 3 12.66 -27.17 19.16
N LEU A 4 11.69 -26.67 19.91
CA LEU A 4 10.28 -26.99 19.73
C LEU A 4 9.82 -26.64 18.30
N GLN A 5 9.17 -27.60 17.64
CA GLN A 5 8.85 -27.57 16.19
C GLN A 5 7.80 -26.53 15.78
N TYR A 6 6.99 -26.04 16.73
CA TYR A 6 5.86 -25.14 16.47
C TYR A 6 5.91 -23.83 17.28
N THR A 7 7.06 -23.50 17.89
CA THR A 7 7.23 -22.26 18.69
C THR A 7 8.19 -21.27 18.04
N GLN A 8 8.56 -21.48 16.77
CA GLN A 8 9.45 -20.57 16.05
C GLN A 8 8.62 -19.50 15.34
N VAL A 9 8.90 -18.23 15.64
CA VAL A 9 8.40 -17.10 14.83
C VAL A 9 9.16 -17.05 13.51
N PRO A 10 8.59 -16.50 12.43
CA PRO A 10 9.33 -16.24 11.20
C PRO A 10 10.63 -15.48 11.51
N SER A 11 11.75 -15.91 10.92
CA SER A 11 13.08 -15.33 11.20
C SER A 11 13.20 -13.86 10.83
N ASP A 12 12.34 -13.39 9.94
CA ASP A 12 12.22 -12.01 9.44
C ASP A 12 11.13 -11.19 10.15
N THR A 13 10.53 -11.70 11.24
CA THR A 13 9.40 -11.05 11.92
C THR A 13 9.71 -9.61 12.32
N PHE A 14 10.90 -9.34 12.85
CA PHE A 14 11.29 -7.99 13.28
C PHE A 14 11.46 -7.01 12.11
N GLU A 15 11.85 -7.50 10.93
CA GLU A 15 12.00 -6.70 9.71
C GLU A 15 10.65 -6.36 9.07
N LYS A 16 9.55 -6.97 9.56
CA LYS A 16 8.21 -6.89 8.98
C LYS A 16 7.12 -6.57 10.00
N LEU A 17 7.52 -6.04 11.15
CA LEU A 17 6.59 -5.71 12.24
C LEU A 17 6.14 -4.25 12.12
N GLN A 18 4.83 -4.04 12.21
CA GLN A 18 4.25 -2.71 12.41
C GLN A 18 4.46 -2.28 13.87
N LEU A 19 4.95 -1.06 14.07
CA LEU A 19 5.27 -0.50 15.38
C LEU A 19 4.51 0.82 15.61
N ASN A 20 4.26 1.11 16.89
CA ASN A 20 3.58 2.32 17.36
C ASN A 20 2.12 2.47 16.86
N ALA A 21 1.42 3.51 17.29
CA ALA A 21 0.02 3.76 16.89
C ALA A 21 -0.12 4.34 15.46
N GLY A 22 0.99 4.79 14.88
CA GLY A 22 1.00 5.58 13.66
C GLY A 22 0.47 7.00 13.85
N ILE A 23 0.38 7.71 12.73
CA ILE A 23 -0.12 9.09 12.65
C ILE A 23 -1.19 9.20 11.57
N LEU A 24 -2.05 10.21 11.69
CA LEU A 24 -2.99 10.61 10.65
C LEU A 24 -2.53 11.92 10.02
N VAL A 25 -2.46 11.94 8.69
CA VAL A 25 -2.05 13.11 7.90
C VAL A 25 -2.99 13.35 6.72
N ASP A 26 -3.00 14.58 6.22
CA ASP A 26 -3.75 14.96 5.01
C ASP A 26 -3.04 14.52 3.72
N GLU A 27 -1.71 14.52 3.71
CA GLU A 27 -0.90 14.14 2.54
C GLU A 27 0.26 13.22 2.90
N PHE A 28 0.56 12.27 2.00
CA PHE A 28 1.77 11.44 2.06
C PHE A 28 2.28 11.16 0.66
N THR A 29 3.60 11.21 0.48
CA THR A 29 4.27 10.79 -0.76
C THR A 29 5.06 9.51 -0.52
N PRO A 30 4.52 8.32 -0.84
CA PRO A 30 5.18 7.03 -0.54
C PRO A 30 6.59 6.88 -1.12
N SER A 31 6.87 7.51 -2.25
CA SER A 31 8.19 7.43 -2.91
C SER A 31 9.28 8.22 -2.18
N THR A 32 8.93 9.22 -1.37
CA THR A 32 9.89 10.08 -0.67
C THR A 32 9.74 10.06 0.84
N GLY A 33 8.63 9.51 1.36
CA GLY A 33 8.31 9.54 2.78
C GLY A 33 7.87 10.92 3.30
N VAL A 34 7.67 11.91 2.42
CA VAL A 34 7.24 13.25 2.81
C VAL A 34 5.77 13.23 3.24
N ILE A 35 5.49 13.83 4.40
CA ILE A 35 4.14 13.97 4.96
C ILE A 35 3.68 15.43 4.92
N GLY A 36 2.36 15.62 4.87
CA GLY A 36 1.69 16.90 5.11
C GLY A 36 1.47 17.18 6.60
N ASN A 37 0.32 17.76 6.93
CA ASN A 37 -0.04 18.14 8.30
C ASN A 37 -0.49 16.92 9.11
N ILE A 38 0.00 16.83 10.35
CA ILE A 38 -0.52 15.85 11.32
C ILE A 38 -1.86 16.35 11.87
N LEU A 39 -2.90 15.54 11.71
CA LEU A 39 -4.29 15.93 12.03
C LEU A 39 -4.56 15.96 13.53
N GLY A 40 -3.78 15.24 14.34
CA GLY A 40 -3.89 15.33 15.80
C GLY A 40 -3.26 14.16 16.54
N ALA A 41 -3.15 14.32 17.86
CA ALA A 41 -2.76 13.23 18.75
C ALA A 41 -3.91 12.23 18.89
N THR A 42 -3.60 10.94 18.84
CA THR A 42 -4.58 9.85 18.94
C THR A 42 -4.41 9.07 20.25
N SER A 43 -5.44 8.29 20.62
CA SER A 43 -5.39 7.39 21.78
C SER A 43 -6.10 6.08 21.46
N GLY A 44 -5.53 4.95 21.89
CA GLY A 44 -6.12 3.62 21.67
C GLY A 44 -5.79 2.99 20.31
N GLY A 45 -4.97 3.64 19.48
CA GLY A 45 -4.64 3.19 18.13
C GLY A 45 -5.63 3.66 17.07
N ILE A 46 -5.32 3.36 15.82
CA ILE A 46 -6.19 3.57 14.66
C ILE A 46 -6.50 2.20 14.06
N ASN A 47 -7.76 1.99 13.69
CA ASN A 47 -8.20 0.77 13.01
C ASN A 47 -8.53 1.10 11.55
N PHE A 48 -8.08 0.24 10.64
CA PHE A 48 -8.54 0.22 9.26
C PHE A 48 -9.13 -1.15 8.93
N ALA A 49 -10.27 -1.16 8.24
CA ALA A 49 -10.88 -2.37 7.71
C ALA A 49 -11.37 -2.12 6.28
N SER A 50 -11.01 -2.99 5.32
CA SER A 50 -11.41 -2.82 3.92
C SER A 50 -12.85 -3.24 3.62
N ASN A 51 -13.45 -4.08 4.47
CA ASN A 51 -14.83 -4.58 4.39
C ASN A 51 -15.32 -4.95 2.97
N PRO A 52 -14.76 -6.00 2.33
CA PRO A 52 -15.28 -6.50 1.07
C PRO A 52 -16.65 -7.16 1.26
N SER A 53 -17.59 -6.85 0.36
CA SER A 53 -18.88 -7.54 0.24
C SER A 53 -18.89 -8.44 -1.00
N PHE A 54 -19.44 -9.65 -0.86
CA PHE A 54 -19.53 -10.62 -1.96
C PHE A 54 -20.97 -11.01 -2.23
N THR A 55 -21.29 -11.26 -3.50
CA THR A 55 -22.52 -11.93 -3.92
C THR A 55 -22.17 -13.36 -4.36
N ASP A 56 -22.98 -14.33 -3.94
CA ASP A 56 -22.89 -15.72 -4.40
C ASP A 56 -23.91 -15.95 -5.52
N PHE A 57 -23.44 -16.09 -6.76
CA PHE A 57 -24.33 -16.37 -7.90
C PHE A 57 -24.79 -17.83 -7.96
N GLY A 58 -24.26 -18.70 -7.11
CA GLY A 58 -24.62 -20.12 -7.03
C GLY A 58 -25.70 -20.44 -6.01
N GLU A 59 -26.02 -19.54 -5.09
CA GLU A 59 -26.91 -19.80 -3.93
C GLU A 59 -28.30 -20.32 -4.34
N ASP A 60 -28.83 -19.83 -5.47
CA ASP A 60 -30.17 -20.17 -5.97
C ASP A 60 -30.16 -21.16 -7.15
N ILE A 61 -29.04 -21.86 -7.39
CA ILE A 61 -28.91 -22.82 -8.49
C ILE A 61 -28.90 -24.26 -7.95
N ASP A 62 -29.89 -25.07 -8.37
CA ASP A 62 -29.96 -26.48 -8.00
C ASP A 62 -28.65 -27.23 -8.33
N ASN A 63 -28.15 -28.01 -7.37
CA ASN A 63 -26.93 -28.83 -7.45
C ASN A 63 -25.61 -28.02 -7.54
N VAL A 64 -25.64 -26.71 -7.31
CA VAL A 64 -24.44 -25.91 -7.08
C VAL A 64 -24.23 -25.77 -5.57
N PRO A 65 -23.10 -26.26 -5.02
CA PRO A 65 -22.75 -25.95 -3.65
C PRO A 65 -22.60 -24.43 -3.43
N ASN A 66 -23.25 -23.91 -2.39
CA ASN A 66 -23.07 -22.52 -1.97
C ASN A 66 -21.58 -22.21 -1.74
N ASN A 67 -21.21 -20.97 -2.02
CA ASN A 67 -19.87 -20.41 -1.88
C ASN A 67 -18.84 -21.12 -2.79
N MET A 68 -19.28 -21.55 -3.98
CA MET A 68 -18.39 -22.02 -5.05
C MET A 68 -17.46 -20.88 -5.48
N MET A 69 -16.15 -21.13 -5.51
CA MET A 69 -15.15 -20.08 -5.75
C MET A 69 -15.34 -19.38 -7.09
N GLU A 70 -15.78 -20.12 -8.12
CA GLU A 70 -16.02 -19.61 -9.47
C GLU A 70 -17.27 -18.72 -9.57
N LEU A 71 -18.21 -18.83 -8.62
CA LEU A 71 -19.48 -18.08 -8.60
C LEU A 71 -19.50 -16.97 -7.54
N LYS A 72 -18.40 -16.79 -6.82
CA LYS A 72 -18.26 -15.74 -5.82
C LYS A 72 -17.80 -14.44 -6.48
N HIS A 73 -18.68 -13.45 -6.50
CA HIS A 73 -18.40 -12.16 -7.10
C HIS A 73 -18.15 -11.10 -6.03
N LEU A 74 -17.03 -10.38 -6.11
CA LEU A 74 -16.78 -9.20 -5.28
C LEU A 74 -17.69 -8.07 -5.75
N GLN A 75 -18.53 -7.56 -4.85
CA GLN A 75 -19.50 -6.51 -5.17
C GLN A 75 -18.93 -5.12 -4.93
N ALA A 76 -18.33 -4.91 -3.76
CA ALA A 76 -17.78 -3.61 -3.35
C ALA A 76 -16.82 -3.79 -2.18
N PHE A 77 -16.09 -2.73 -1.89
CA PHE A 77 -15.40 -2.49 -0.62
C PHE A 77 -16.03 -1.29 0.05
N ASP A 78 -16.20 -1.35 1.37
CA ASP A 78 -16.59 -0.22 2.22
C ASP A 78 -15.46 0.07 3.23
N PRO A 79 -14.33 0.65 2.78
CA PRO A 79 -13.17 0.81 3.64
C PRO A 79 -13.45 1.84 4.74
N VAL A 80 -13.15 1.46 5.97
CA VAL A 80 -13.40 2.26 7.17
C VAL A 80 -12.10 2.49 7.93
N MET A 81 -11.83 3.74 8.28
CA MET A 81 -10.78 4.13 9.21
C MET A 81 -11.39 4.77 10.45
N SER A 82 -11.15 4.18 11.62
CA SER A 82 -11.72 4.62 12.89
C SER A 82 -10.69 4.78 13.98
N GLY A 83 -10.99 5.65 14.95
CA GLY A 83 -10.09 5.94 16.05
C GLY A 83 -10.59 7.05 16.95
N THR A 84 -9.67 7.62 17.71
CA THR A 84 -9.96 8.68 18.68
C THR A 84 -8.87 9.73 18.70
N PHE A 85 -9.25 10.98 18.43
CA PHE A 85 -8.40 12.14 18.65
C PHE A 85 -8.46 12.60 20.11
N LEU A 86 -7.34 13.13 20.59
CA LEU A 86 -7.20 13.86 21.86
C LEU A 86 -7.02 15.37 21.65
N THR A 87 -6.68 15.77 20.42
CA THR A 87 -6.50 17.16 20.01
C THR A 87 -7.16 17.37 18.66
N VAL A 88 -7.78 18.53 18.44
CA VAL A 88 -8.38 18.91 17.15
C VAL A 88 -8.10 20.38 16.88
N THR A 89 -7.85 20.72 15.61
CA THR A 89 -7.89 22.10 15.11
C THR A 89 -9.29 22.41 14.56
N ALA A 90 -9.54 23.64 14.10
CA ALA A 90 -10.81 23.98 13.47
C ALA A 90 -11.01 23.24 12.14
N GLU A 91 -9.94 23.03 11.38
CA GLU A 91 -9.93 22.28 10.11
C GLU A 91 -10.27 20.81 10.35
N VAL A 92 -9.66 20.21 11.39
CA VAL A 92 -9.97 18.82 11.78
C VAL A 92 -11.39 18.73 12.32
N ALA A 93 -11.85 19.70 13.10
CA ALA A 93 -13.24 19.74 13.56
C ALA A 93 -14.23 19.88 12.38
N GLN A 94 -13.91 20.67 11.34
CA GLN A 94 -14.69 20.72 10.11
C GLN A 94 -14.76 19.35 9.44
N MET A 95 -13.60 18.69 9.27
CA MET A 95 -13.51 17.34 8.71
C MET A 95 -14.31 16.31 9.53
N LEU A 96 -14.29 16.41 10.86
CA LEU A 96 -15.06 15.54 11.76
C LEU A 96 -16.57 15.83 11.73
N VAL A 97 -17.01 17.06 11.46
CA VAL A 97 -18.43 17.34 11.21
C VAL A 97 -18.86 16.80 9.85
N GLY A 98 -17.94 16.74 8.87
CA GLY A 98 -18.21 16.33 7.50
C GLY A 98 -18.76 17.50 6.68
N ALA A 99 -20.07 17.75 6.76
CA ALA A 99 -20.70 18.86 6.04
C ALA A 99 -20.57 20.17 6.82
N ALA A 100 -19.44 20.87 6.72
CA ALA A 100 -19.21 22.14 7.44
C ALA A 100 -18.23 23.08 6.75
N ASP A 101 -18.23 24.34 7.19
CA ASP A 101 -17.27 25.39 6.82
C ASP A 101 -16.62 26.04 8.03
N ILE A 102 -15.41 26.58 7.86
CA ILE A 102 -14.84 27.56 8.78
C ILE A 102 -15.34 28.97 8.42
N ALA A 103 -15.76 29.74 9.42
CA ALA A 103 -16.28 31.08 9.19
C ALA A 103 -15.20 32.05 8.66
N GLY A 104 -15.49 32.77 7.57
CA GLY A 104 -14.53 33.67 6.90
C GLY A 104 -14.02 34.88 7.71
N GLY A 105 -14.52 35.10 8.94
CA GLY A 105 -14.04 36.14 9.86
C GLY A 105 -13.60 35.61 11.24
N ASP A 106 -13.68 34.29 11.45
CA ASP A 106 -13.29 33.61 12.69
C ASP A 106 -12.84 32.19 12.35
N SER A 107 -11.52 32.00 12.25
CA SER A 107 -10.92 30.72 11.89
C SER A 107 -11.13 29.63 12.94
N THR A 108 -11.69 29.94 14.10
CA THR A 108 -11.99 28.97 15.16
C THR A 108 -13.41 28.44 15.12
N LYS A 109 -14.27 29.05 14.29
CA LYS A 109 -15.70 28.76 14.24
C LYS A 109 -16.05 27.85 13.06
N VAL A 110 -16.39 26.61 13.38
CA VAL A 110 -16.97 25.65 12.43
C VAL A 110 -18.50 25.84 12.37
N ILE A 111 -19.03 25.93 11.15
CA ILE A 111 -20.46 26.12 10.86
C ILE A 111 -20.96 24.90 10.07
N PRO A 112 -21.75 24.02 10.69
CA PRO A 112 -22.36 22.90 9.99
C PRO A 112 -23.30 23.37 8.87
N ARG A 113 -23.35 22.59 7.79
CA ARG A 113 -24.23 22.78 6.65
C ARG A 113 -25.29 21.69 6.59
N GLN A 114 -26.42 22.03 5.98
CA GLN A 114 -27.48 21.06 5.68
C GLN A 114 -27.16 20.20 4.44
N GLN A 115 -26.29 20.70 3.57
CA GLN A 115 -25.92 20.07 2.30
C GLN A 115 -24.46 19.59 2.37
N LEU A 116 -24.25 18.36 1.92
CA LEU A 116 -22.94 17.77 1.73
C LEU A 116 -22.38 18.21 0.37
N LEU A 117 -21.14 18.67 0.35
CA LEU A 117 -20.44 19.04 -0.88
C LEU A 117 -19.38 17.99 -1.23
N THR A 118 -18.98 17.93 -2.50
CA THR A 118 -17.87 17.05 -2.93
C THR A 118 -16.54 17.43 -2.26
N THR A 119 -16.37 18.71 -1.89
CA THR A 119 -15.20 19.19 -1.14
C THR A 119 -15.15 18.74 0.31
N ASP A 120 -16.22 18.12 0.83
CA ASP A 120 -16.24 17.55 2.20
C ASP A 120 -15.62 16.15 2.25
N PHE A 121 -15.42 15.54 1.08
CA PHE A 121 -14.65 14.32 0.93
C PHE A 121 -13.19 14.72 0.76
N THR A 122 -12.33 14.20 1.62
CA THR A 122 -10.91 14.58 1.69
C THR A 122 -10.03 13.35 1.63
N GLU A 123 -8.78 13.50 1.21
CA GLU A 123 -7.82 12.40 1.32
C GLU A 123 -7.39 12.25 2.78
N LEU A 124 -7.32 11.00 3.26
CA LEU A 124 -6.89 10.70 4.62
C LEU A 124 -5.84 9.60 4.61
N TRP A 125 -4.70 9.88 5.23
CA TRP A 125 -3.61 8.92 5.34
C TRP A 125 -3.41 8.48 6.78
N TRP A 126 -3.27 7.17 6.97
CA TRP A 126 -2.64 6.61 8.16
C TRP A 126 -1.24 6.10 7.81
N ILE A 127 -0.25 6.41 8.64
CA ILE A 127 1.14 5.97 8.46
C ILE A 127 1.65 5.39 9.77
N GLY A 128 2.15 4.16 9.73
CA GLY A 128 2.80 3.47 10.84
C GLY A 128 4.24 3.09 10.51
N ASP A 129 5.10 3.10 11.53
CA ASP A 129 6.46 2.58 11.42
C ASP A 129 6.42 1.08 11.09
N TYR A 130 7.28 0.63 10.18
CA TYR A 130 7.29 -0.77 9.74
C TYR A 130 8.72 -1.24 9.47
N SER A 131 9.12 -2.37 10.08
CA SER A 131 10.49 -2.94 10.12
C SER A 131 11.29 -2.59 11.37
N ASP A 132 12.52 -3.09 11.47
CA ASP A 132 13.48 -2.72 12.51
C ASP A 132 14.30 -1.46 12.13
N LYS A 133 14.07 -0.90 10.93
CA LYS A 133 14.73 0.29 10.38
C LYS A 133 13.72 1.42 10.15
N ASN A 134 13.37 2.17 11.19
CA ASN A 134 12.32 3.22 11.11
C ASN A 134 12.86 4.61 11.40
N THR A 135 14.08 4.92 10.95
CA THR A 135 14.72 6.21 11.22
C THR A 135 15.36 6.78 9.96
N GLY A 136 15.26 8.09 9.77
CA GLY A 136 15.87 8.78 8.63
C GLY A 136 15.08 8.61 7.33
N ALA A 137 15.69 9.02 6.21
CA ALA A 137 15.04 9.05 4.89
C ALA A 137 14.69 7.65 4.33
N THR A 138 15.31 6.60 4.88
CA THR A 138 15.09 5.20 4.50
C THR A 138 14.21 4.45 5.49
N ALA A 139 13.49 5.16 6.37
CA ALA A 139 12.57 4.55 7.32
C ALA A 139 11.51 3.70 6.61
N GLY A 140 11.27 2.51 7.13
CA GLY A 140 10.19 1.66 6.67
C GLY A 140 8.85 2.13 7.23
N PHE A 141 7.80 1.95 6.42
CA PHE A 141 6.46 2.33 6.78
C PHE A 141 5.44 1.35 6.22
N ILE A 142 4.31 1.27 6.91
CA ILE A 142 3.04 0.84 6.34
C ILE A 142 2.15 2.08 6.27
N ALA A 143 1.51 2.31 5.14
CA ALA A 143 0.61 3.43 4.96
C ALA A 143 -0.69 2.99 4.29
N ILE A 144 -1.77 3.63 4.68
CA ILE A 144 -3.10 3.42 4.12
C ILE A 144 -3.61 4.77 3.64
N HIS A 145 -3.91 4.85 2.36
CA HIS A 145 -4.58 5.98 1.75
C HIS A 145 -6.08 5.67 1.71
N LEU A 146 -6.90 6.47 2.37
CA LEU A 146 -8.36 6.39 2.27
C LEU A 146 -8.82 7.50 1.33
N LEU A 147 -9.36 7.10 0.18
CA LEU A 147 -9.76 8.00 -0.89
C LEU A 147 -11.16 8.56 -0.63
N ASN A 148 -11.36 9.85 -0.89
CA ASN A 148 -12.66 10.51 -0.68
C ASN A 148 -13.24 10.18 0.71
N ALA A 149 -12.44 10.38 1.76
CA ALA A 149 -12.80 10.08 3.13
C ALA A 149 -13.84 11.08 3.65
N LEU A 150 -14.91 10.56 4.26
CA LEU A 150 -15.93 11.35 4.95
C LEU A 150 -16.27 10.70 6.30
N ASN A 151 -16.30 11.49 7.38
CA ASN A 151 -16.74 11.00 8.68
C ASN A 151 -18.27 10.87 8.70
N THR A 152 -18.77 9.64 8.79
CA THR A 152 -20.21 9.36 8.73
C THR A 152 -20.89 9.43 10.10
N THR A 153 -20.10 9.45 11.19
CA THR A 153 -20.61 9.48 12.56
C THR A 153 -20.83 10.89 13.11
N GLY A 154 -20.36 11.91 12.39
CA GLY A 154 -20.38 13.31 12.82
C GLY A 154 -19.39 13.62 13.95
N PHE A 155 -19.37 14.89 14.39
CA PHE A 155 -18.47 15.32 15.45
C PHE A 155 -18.92 14.82 16.82
N GLN A 156 -18.06 14.06 17.48
CA GLN A 156 -18.29 13.50 18.81
C GLN A 156 -17.23 13.98 19.79
N ILE A 157 -17.63 14.40 20.99
CA ILE A 157 -16.72 14.72 22.09
C ILE A 157 -17.26 14.15 23.41
N GLN A 158 -16.42 13.41 24.12
CA GLN A 158 -16.71 12.91 25.45
C GLN A 158 -15.69 13.47 26.44
N SER A 159 -16.16 14.30 27.37
CA SER A 159 -15.36 14.77 28.52
C SER A 159 -15.49 13.80 29.70
N THR A 160 -14.47 13.72 30.55
CA THR A 160 -14.51 12.90 31.77
C THR A 160 -13.93 13.67 32.95
N LYS A 161 -14.33 13.30 34.18
CA LYS A 161 -13.70 13.85 35.39
C LYS A 161 -12.32 13.22 35.55
N ASP A 162 -11.29 14.06 35.67
CA ASP A 162 -9.89 13.67 35.87
C ASP A 162 -9.27 12.83 34.72
N GLY A 163 -9.89 12.81 33.53
CA GLY A 163 -9.37 12.16 32.33
C GLY A 163 -9.30 13.09 31.11
N LYS A 164 -8.78 12.57 30.01
CA LYS A 164 -8.67 13.33 28.75
C LYS A 164 -10.01 13.33 28.03
N GLY A 165 -10.35 14.46 27.40
CA GLY A 165 -11.45 14.50 26.44
C GLY A 165 -11.11 13.68 25.20
N THR A 166 -12.09 12.94 24.68
CA THR A 166 -11.91 12.06 23.52
C THR A 166 -12.86 12.47 22.41
N MET A 167 -12.37 12.48 21.17
CA MET A 167 -13.16 12.75 19.98
C MET A 167 -13.07 11.57 19.02
N SER A 168 -14.10 10.72 19.03
CA SER A 168 -14.19 9.53 18.19
C SER A 168 -14.55 9.91 16.76
N PHE A 169 -14.05 9.14 15.79
CA PHE A 169 -14.35 9.32 14.37
C PHE A 169 -14.42 7.98 13.65
N GLU A 170 -15.11 7.98 12.51
CA GLU A 170 -15.22 6.85 11.59
C GLU A 170 -15.33 7.37 10.16
N PHE A 171 -14.21 7.38 9.44
CA PHE A 171 -14.14 7.78 8.05
C PHE A 171 -14.39 6.61 7.12
N HIS A 172 -15.31 6.77 6.18
CA HIS A 172 -15.51 5.84 5.08
C HIS A 172 -14.86 6.39 3.81
N GLY A 173 -14.22 5.52 3.01
CA GLY A 173 -13.77 5.86 1.67
C GLY A 173 -14.89 5.68 0.66
N HIS A 174 -15.00 6.60 -0.32
CA HIS A 174 -16.12 6.63 -1.25
C HIS A 174 -15.67 6.53 -2.71
N TYR A 175 -16.42 5.76 -3.51
CA TYR A 175 -16.24 5.70 -4.96
C TYR A 175 -16.60 7.04 -5.61
N SER A 176 -15.90 7.38 -6.69
CA SER A 176 -16.21 8.55 -7.51
C SER A 176 -16.91 8.15 -8.80
N ILE A 177 -17.83 8.98 -9.27
CA ILE A 177 -18.45 8.81 -10.59
C ILE A 177 -17.43 8.91 -11.73
N ASP A 178 -16.35 9.65 -11.50
CA ASP A 178 -15.25 9.85 -12.45
C ASP A 178 -14.26 8.66 -12.47
N ALA A 179 -14.34 7.77 -11.47
CA ALA A 179 -13.44 6.63 -11.28
C ALA A 179 -14.18 5.44 -10.63
N GLN A 180 -15.26 4.97 -11.26
CA GLN A 180 -16.16 3.95 -10.68
C GLN A 180 -15.50 2.59 -10.43
N ASP A 181 -14.43 2.27 -11.15
CA ASP A 181 -13.67 1.02 -10.99
C ASP A 181 -12.51 1.15 -9.98
N THR A 182 -12.31 2.32 -9.38
CA THR A 182 -11.25 2.56 -8.38
C THR A 182 -11.79 2.32 -6.98
N VAL A 183 -11.27 1.28 -6.33
CA VAL A 183 -11.55 0.99 -4.93
C VAL A 183 -11.02 2.13 -4.05
N PRO A 184 -11.79 2.66 -3.08
CA PRO A 184 -11.45 3.90 -2.39
C PRO A 184 -10.43 3.73 -1.25
N PHE A 185 -9.42 2.89 -1.46
CA PHE A 185 -8.25 2.85 -0.59
C PHE A 185 -7.03 2.25 -1.30
N GLU A 186 -5.84 2.60 -0.82
CA GLU A 186 -4.57 2.03 -1.25
C GLU A 186 -3.74 1.60 -0.02
N ILE A 187 -2.94 0.54 -0.15
CA ILE A 187 -2.07 0.05 0.92
C ILE A 187 -0.63 0.07 0.39
N TYR A 188 0.26 0.69 1.16
CA TYR A 188 1.69 0.76 0.88
C TYR A 188 2.45 0.09 2.02
N VAL A 189 3.40 -0.77 1.67
CA VAL A 189 4.31 -1.40 2.63
C VAL A 189 5.72 -1.27 2.09
N LYS A 190 6.60 -0.63 2.86
CA LYS A 190 8.02 -0.46 2.55
C LYS A 190 8.81 -0.86 3.78
N ALA A 191 9.66 -1.89 3.66
CA ALA A 191 10.66 -2.18 4.68
C ALA A 191 11.75 -1.09 4.66
N GLY A 192 12.24 -0.71 5.83
CA GLY A 192 13.28 0.30 5.90
C GLY A 192 14.65 -0.25 5.52
N MET A 193 15.56 0.66 5.17
CA MET A 193 16.96 0.31 4.91
C MET A 193 17.87 0.90 5.97
N SER A 194 18.96 0.20 6.27
CA SER A 194 20.08 0.82 6.97
C SER A 194 20.63 1.96 6.11
N GLY A 195 20.90 3.14 6.69
CA GLY A 195 21.38 4.32 5.95
C GLY A 195 22.74 4.18 5.23
N SER A 196 23.35 2.98 5.21
CA SER A 196 24.57 2.66 4.48
C SER A 196 24.34 1.71 3.29
N GLU A 197 23.15 1.16 3.11
CA GLU A 197 22.87 0.27 1.98
C GLU A 197 22.58 1.09 0.71
N THR A 198 23.30 0.81 -0.37
CA THR A 198 23.04 1.40 -1.68
C THR A 198 22.17 0.45 -2.48
N PRO A 199 21.00 0.88 -2.98
CA PRO A 199 20.17 0.04 -3.81
C PRO A 199 20.95 -0.48 -5.03
N SER A 200 20.72 -1.73 -5.39
CA SER A 200 21.43 -2.36 -6.49
C SER A 200 20.66 -3.53 -7.06
N VAL A 201 20.95 -3.85 -8.31
CA VAL A 201 20.53 -5.08 -8.99
C VAL A 201 21.80 -5.75 -9.49
N ARG A 202 21.87 -7.07 -9.34
CA ARG A 202 22.94 -7.88 -9.91
C ARG A 202 22.39 -9.18 -10.45
N LEU A 203 22.60 -9.43 -11.74
CA LEU A 203 22.29 -10.71 -12.36
C LEU A 203 23.37 -11.73 -12.07
N ASN A 204 22.97 -13.00 -11.94
CA ASN A 204 23.89 -14.12 -11.76
C ASN A 204 24.83 -14.32 -12.96
N ASN A 205 24.44 -13.85 -14.16
CA ASN A 205 25.23 -13.92 -15.38
C ASN A 205 25.06 -12.64 -16.22
N ASN A 206 26.16 -12.18 -16.81
CA ASN A 206 26.16 -11.06 -17.76
C ASN A 206 26.01 -11.50 -19.22
N VAL A 207 26.25 -12.78 -19.50
CA VAL A 207 26.04 -13.42 -20.81
C VAL A 207 25.49 -14.83 -20.61
N ILE A 208 24.47 -15.22 -21.37
CA ILE A 208 24.00 -16.60 -21.46
C ILE A 208 23.80 -17.01 -22.92
N THR A 209 23.89 -18.30 -23.18
CA THR A 209 23.52 -18.90 -24.46
C THR A 209 22.28 -19.78 -24.25
N VAL A 210 21.29 -19.63 -25.13
CA VAL A 210 20.02 -20.38 -25.08
C VAL A 210 19.75 -20.95 -26.47
N VAL A 211 19.33 -22.20 -26.58
CA VAL A 211 18.91 -22.77 -27.87
C VAL A 211 17.47 -22.32 -28.15
N ASP A 212 17.09 -22.14 -29.41
CA ASP A 212 15.69 -21.85 -29.76
C ASP A 212 14.72 -22.87 -29.13
N GLU A 213 13.53 -22.40 -28.73
CA GLU A 213 12.50 -23.17 -28.02
C GLU A 213 12.92 -23.74 -26.64
N THR A 214 14.12 -23.39 -26.14
CA THR A 214 14.59 -23.76 -24.79
C THR A 214 14.61 -22.57 -23.84
N THR A 215 14.81 -22.86 -22.55
CA THR A 215 14.80 -21.85 -21.49
C THR A 215 16.08 -21.83 -20.66
N ALA A 216 16.38 -20.67 -20.08
CA ALA A 216 17.45 -20.50 -19.10
C ALA A 216 17.00 -19.53 -18.00
N GLN A 217 17.38 -19.82 -16.76
CA GLN A 217 17.01 -18.98 -15.61
C GLN A 217 18.09 -17.95 -15.30
N LEU A 218 17.72 -16.67 -15.31
CA LEU A 218 18.45 -15.61 -14.66
C LEU A 218 17.92 -15.38 -13.24
N THR A 219 18.82 -15.06 -12.32
CA THR A 219 18.47 -14.70 -10.95
C THR A 219 19.02 -13.31 -10.67
N ALA A 220 18.15 -12.41 -10.20
CA ALA A 220 18.53 -11.09 -9.76
C ALA A 220 18.73 -11.09 -8.23
N THR A 221 19.90 -10.70 -7.77
CA THR A 221 20.14 -10.30 -6.37
C THR A 221 19.91 -8.80 -6.26
N VAL A 222 19.08 -8.38 -5.31
CA VAL A 222 18.64 -6.99 -5.17
C VAL A 222 18.87 -6.48 -3.76
N VAL A 223 19.19 -5.19 -3.67
CA VAL A 223 19.18 -4.41 -2.43
C VAL A 223 18.15 -3.31 -2.62
N PRO A 224 17.10 -3.22 -1.77
CA PRO A 224 16.83 -4.05 -0.60
C PRO A 224 16.41 -5.47 -0.99
N ALA A 225 16.73 -6.44 -0.13
CA ALA A 225 16.33 -7.83 -0.34
C ALA A 225 14.80 -7.94 -0.43
N GLY A 226 14.30 -8.75 -1.37
CA GLY A 226 12.87 -8.92 -1.59
C GLY A 226 12.19 -7.84 -2.45
N SER A 227 12.95 -6.89 -3.01
CA SER A 227 12.40 -5.95 -4.00
C SER A 227 11.76 -6.67 -5.19
N SER A 228 10.63 -6.17 -5.65
CA SER A 228 10.00 -6.65 -6.88
C SER A 228 10.86 -6.28 -8.10
N VAL A 229 11.23 -7.28 -8.88
CA VAL A 229 12.09 -7.11 -10.06
C VAL A 229 11.24 -7.07 -11.32
N THR A 230 11.41 -6.00 -12.10
CA THR A 230 10.82 -5.87 -13.45
C THR A 230 11.81 -6.40 -14.48
N TRP A 231 11.31 -7.22 -15.42
CA TRP A 231 12.11 -7.84 -16.47
C TRP A 231 11.69 -7.32 -17.84
N SER A 232 12.65 -7.07 -18.72
CA SER A 232 12.39 -6.67 -20.10
C SER A 232 13.40 -7.26 -21.08
N SER A 233 13.00 -7.41 -22.34
CA SER A 233 13.86 -7.84 -23.44
C SER A 233 13.96 -6.74 -24.50
N SER A 234 15.17 -6.46 -24.96
CA SER A 234 15.40 -5.50 -26.05
C SER A 234 14.89 -6.02 -27.41
N ASN A 235 14.66 -7.32 -27.55
CA ASN A 235 14.09 -7.92 -28.76
C ASN A 235 13.32 -9.21 -28.44
N THR A 236 12.01 -9.09 -28.27
CA THR A 236 11.11 -10.19 -27.94
C THR A 236 10.89 -11.20 -29.08
N ALA A 237 11.40 -10.92 -30.29
CA ALA A 237 11.46 -11.88 -31.38
C ALA A 237 12.66 -12.84 -31.24
N LYS A 238 13.67 -12.50 -30.43
CA LYS A 238 14.84 -13.36 -30.16
C LYS A 238 14.70 -14.09 -28.84
N ALA A 239 14.39 -13.39 -27.77
CA ALA A 239 14.04 -14.03 -26.50
C ALA A 239 13.03 -13.21 -25.69
N THR A 240 12.18 -13.90 -24.94
CA THR A 240 11.28 -13.32 -23.93
C THR A 240 11.75 -13.66 -22.53
N VAL A 241 11.29 -12.90 -21.54
CA VAL A 241 11.59 -13.15 -20.12
C VAL A 241 10.34 -12.97 -19.27
N SER A 242 10.11 -13.89 -18.33
CA SER A 242 9.10 -13.78 -17.28
C SER A 242 9.70 -14.30 -15.98
N ASP A 243 9.69 -13.51 -14.91
CA ASP A 243 10.28 -13.89 -13.61
C ASP A 243 11.72 -14.44 -13.70
N GLY A 244 12.52 -13.83 -14.59
CA GLY A 244 13.89 -14.25 -14.87
C GLY A 244 14.03 -15.50 -15.75
N LEU A 245 12.94 -16.19 -16.08
CA LEU A 245 12.96 -17.30 -17.02
C LEU A 245 13.02 -16.76 -18.45
N VAL A 246 14.18 -16.89 -19.09
CA VAL A 246 14.44 -16.48 -20.47
C VAL A 246 14.06 -17.62 -21.40
N THR A 247 13.24 -17.34 -22.43
CA THR A 247 12.86 -18.30 -23.48
C THR A 247 13.44 -17.85 -24.80
N GLY A 248 14.28 -18.69 -25.43
CA GLY A 248 14.79 -18.47 -26.77
C GLY A 248 13.73 -18.72 -27.83
N LYS A 249 13.64 -17.86 -28.86
CA LYS A 249 12.66 -17.98 -29.96
C LYS A 249 13.29 -18.13 -31.33
N ASP A 250 14.35 -17.37 -31.60
CA ASP A 250 15.00 -17.38 -32.90
C ASP A 250 16.45 -16.93 -32.77
N ALA A 251 17.32 -17.45 -33.63
CA ALA A 251 18.75 -17.21 -33.57
C ALA A 251 19.08 -15.71 -33.65
N GLY A 252 20.02 -15.28 -32.81
CA GLY A 252 20.44 -13.88 -32.71
C GLY A 252 20.58 -13.42 -31.27
N ASN A 253 20.87 -12.13 -31.10
CA ASN A 253 21.19 -11.58 -29.78
C ASN A 253 20.11 -10.62 -29.30
N CYS A 254 19.84 -10.64 -28.00
CA CYS A 254 19.07 -9.60 -27.31
C CYS A 254 19.67 -9.32 -25.93
N ILE A 255 19.21 -8.25 -25.30
CA ILE A 255 19.59 -7.87 -23.94
C ILE A 255 18.37 -8.08 -23.06
N ILE A 256 18.54 -8.83 -21.98
CA ILE A 256 17.58 -8.94 -20.90
C ILE A 256 17.98 -7.98 -19.79
N THR A 257 17.06 -7.14 -19.36
CA THR A 257 17.26 -6.16 -18.29
C THR A 257 16.39 -6.55 -17.09
N ALA A 258 17.02 -6.64 -15.92
CA ALA A 258 16.34 -6.69 -14.63
C ALA A 258 16.45 -5.32 -13.97
N ALA A 259 15.33 -4.78 -13.45
CA ALA A 259 15.32 -3.48 -12.80
C ALA A 259 14.46 -3.47 -11.52
N ILE A 260 14.90 -2.68 -10.55
CA ILE A 260 14.12 -2.29 -9.37
C ILE A 260 14.01 -0.77 -9.34
N THR A 261 12.95 -0.26 -8.71
CA THR A 261 12.83 1.17 -8.40
C THR A 261 12.80 1.34 -6.90
N VAL A 262 13.71 2.15 -6.37
CA VAL A 262 13.78 2.51 -4.97
C VAL A 262 13.72 4.02 -4.89
N ASP A 263 12.73 4.55 -4.17
CA ASP A 263 12.55 5.98 -3.92
C ASP A 263 12.53 6.83 -5.20
N GLY A 264 11.83 6.32 -6.22
CA GLY A 264 11.71 6.95 -7.54
C GLY A 264 12.95 6.82 -8.43
N VAL A 265 14.02 6.16 -7.97
CA VAL A 265 15.25 5.93 -8.72
C VAL A 265 15.30 4.49 -9.23
N THR A 266 15.50 4.32 -10.54
CA THR A 266 15.63 3.00 -11.16
C THR A 266 17.08 2.51 -11.13
N TYR A 267 17.28 1.30 -10.61
CA TYR A 267 18.53 0.55 -10.64
C TYR A 267 18.32 -0.67 -11.52
N ASN A 268 19.30 -1.00 -12.37
CA ASN A 268 19.20 -2.12 -13.27
C ASN A 268 20.53 -2.83 -13.49
N ASP A 269 20.43 -4.08 -13.92
CA ASP A 269 21.54 -4.85 -14.47
C ASP A 269 21.07 -5.61 -15.73
N THR A 270 22.01 -5.97 -16.59
CA THR A 270 21.70 -6.52 -17.92
C THR A 270 22.50 -7.78 -18.23
N CYS A 271 21.87 -8.67 -18.99
CA CYS A 271 22.48 -9.88 -19.50
C CYS A 271 22.31 -9.95 -21.02
N THR A 272 23.42 -10.19 -21.73
CA THR A 272 23.38 -10.48 -23.17
C THR A 272 22.95 -11.93 -23.37
N VAL A 273 21.86 -12.13 -24.12
CA VAL A 273 21.38 -13.47 -24.49
C VAL A 273 21.75 -13.73 -25.93
N ILE A 274 22.48 -14.83 -26.16
CA ILE A 274 22.82 -15.33 -27.48
C ILE A 274 21.92 -16.54 -27.74
N VAL A 275 20.98 -16.38 -28.66
CA VAL A 275 20.11 -17.47 -29.08
C VAL A 275 20.76 -18.19 -30.26
N THR A 276 20.96 -19.50 -30.13
CA THR A 276 21.48 -20.36 -31.19
C THR A 276 20.35 -21.20 -31.77
N ALA A 277 20.38 -21.44 -33.08
CA ALA A 277 19.49 -22.40 -33.71
C ALA A 277 19.74 -23.83 -33.19
N SER A 278 18.71 -24.65 -33.20
CA SER A 278 18.75 -26.09 -32.92
C SER A 278 19.50 -26.92 -33.97
#